data_AF-A0A8J9ZNJ7-F1
#
_entry.id   AF-A0A8J9ZNJ7-F1
#
_cell.length_a   1.000
_cell.length_b   1.000
_cell.length_c   1.000
_cell.angle_alpha   90.00
_cell.angle_beta   90.00
_cell.angle_gamma   90.00
#
_symmetry.space_group_name_H-M   'P 1'
#
loop_
_entity.id
_entity.type
_entity.pdbx_description
1 polymer ?
#
loop_
_entity_poly.entity_id
_entity_poly.type
_entity_poly.pdbx_seq_one_letter_code
_entity_poly.pdbx_strand_id
1 'polypeptide(L)'
;MGNFIGHAAPGSFFLLFGLWWTIKYSVMRASRQGGGKTSSAHTACCCRGPVRFLEWVPIEGLCKIMFTCAAIVPTVAVTGLETWKPRTVYLPMLRAALVLLQGTWLWQVGFILYPPFPGHEWNLENQENMMFVSMAFCWHILGILLFMCVVYTIVYRIYQAKEEHGGTKLELGMLFSHMLQTHSDSDLD
;
A
#
# COMPACT_ATOMS: atom_id res chain seq x y z
N MET A 1 3.48 -17.63 28.09
CA MET A 1 2.18 -17.71 27.40
C MET A 1 1.92 -16.37 26.74
N GLY A 2 1.82 -16.33 25.41
CA GLY A 2 1.71 -15.09 24.64
C GLY A 2 0.26 -14.61 24.56
N ASN A 3 0.04 -13.30 24.74
CA ASN A 3 -1.28 -12.69 24.58
C ASN A 3 -1.64 -12.50 23.11
N PHE A 4 -2.94 -12.51 22.78
CA PHE A 4 -3.51 -12.17 21.45
C PHE A 4 -2.88 -10.90 20.84
N ILE A 5 -2.64 -9.89 21.70
CA ILE A 5 -1.96 -8.64 21.36
C ILE A 5 -0.57 -8.86 20.74
N GLY A 6 0.21 -9.82 21.23
CA GLY A 6 1.55 -10.11 20.72
C GLY A 6 1.56 -10.70 19.30
N HIS A 7 0.47 -11.32 18.87
CA HIS A 7 0.30 -11.86 17.51
C HIS A 7 -0.43 -10.87 16.58
N ALA A 8 -1.36 -10.07 17.11
CA ALA A 8 -2.06 -9.04 16.35
C ALA A 8 -1.16 -7.82 16.04
N ALA A 9 -0.25 -7.44 16.95
CA ALA A 9 0.64 -6.30 16.79
C ALA A 9 1.51 -6.33 15.51
N PRO A 10 2.23 -7.43 15.18
CA PRO A 10 2.99 -7.49 13.92
C PRO A 10 2.07 -7.41 12.70
N GLY A 11 0.89 -8.05 12.72
CA GLY A 11 -0.09 -7.97 11.64
C GLY A 11 -0.59 -6.54 11.40
N SER A 12 -0.95 -5.82 12.46
CA SER A 12 -1.38 -4.42 12.38
C SER A 12 -0.30 -3.49 11.83
N PHE A 13 0.97 -3.69 12.20
CA PHE A 13 2.09 -2.91 11.65
C PHE A 13 2.22 -3.09 10.13
N PHE A 14 2.18 -4.34 9.64
CA PHE A 14 2.24 -4.61 8.20
C PHE A 14 1.03 -4.08 7.43
N LEU A 15 -0.18 -4.14 8.02
CA LEU A 15 -1.39 -3.58 7.41
C LEU A 15 -1.31 -2.06 7.25
N LEU A 16 -0.90 -1.34 8.30
CA LEU A 16 -0.76 0.12 8.23
C LEU A 16 0.32 0.53 7.23
N PHE A 17 1.45 -0.18 7.21
CA PHE A 17 2.53 0.08 6.26
C PHE A 17 2.13 -0.23 4.81
N GLY A 18 1.43 -1.34 4.56
CA GLY A 18 0.91 -1.71 3.24
C GLY A 18 -0.15 -0.74 2.73
N LEU A 19 -1.06 -0.30 3.61
CA LEU A 19 -2.09 0.70 3.30
C LEU A 19 -1.45 2.05 2.94
N TRP A 20 -0.49 2.50 3.75
CA TRP A 20 0.28 3.72 3.48
C TRP A 20 0.97 3.67 2.10
N TRP A 21 1.62 2.54 1.77
CA TRP A 21 2.30 2.37 0.48
C TRP A 21 1.32 2.39 -0.71
N THR A 22 0.16 1.77 -0.55
CA THR A 22 -0.91 1.73 -1.56
C THR A 22 -1.44 3.13 -1.87
N ILE A 23 -1.73 3.91 -0.83
CA ILE A 23 -2.24 5.27 -0.96
C ILE A 23 -1.18 6.17 -1.59
N LYS A 24 0.06 6.16 -1.07
CA LYS A 24 1.17 6.95 -1.59
C LYS A 24 1.43 6.67 -3.08
N TYR A 25 1.48 5.40 -3.47
CA TYR A 25 1.78 5.02 -4.86
C TYR A 25 0.65 5.41 -5.81
N SER A 26 -0.61 5.20 -5.40
CA SER A 26 -1.78 5.61 -6.17
C SER A 26 -1.79 7.12 -6.41
N VAL A 27 -1.50 7.92 -5.37
CA VAL A 27 -1.41 9.40 -5.47
C VAL A 27 -0.24 9.84 -6.35
N MET A 28 0.94 9.22 -6.22
CA MET A 28 2.11 9.53 -7.05
C MET A 28 1.86 9.22 -8.53
N ARG A 29 1.14 8.12 -8.82
CA ARG A 29 0.77 7.76 -10.19
C ARG A 29 -0.22 8.75 -10.79
N ALA A 30 -1.25 9.09 -10.03
CA ALA A 30 -2.20 10.14 -10.36
C ALA A 30 -1.45 11.43 -10.74
N SER A 31 -0.58 11.95 -9.86
CA SER A 31 0.19 13.18 -10.13
C SER A 31 1.11 13.16 -11.36
N ARG A 32 1.48 11.97 -11.86
CA ARG A 32 2.34 11.81 -13.04
C ARG A 32 1.56 11.81 -14.37
N GLN A 33 0.25 11.61 -14.35
CA GLN A 33 -0.54 11.50 -15.58
C GLN A 33 -1.06 12.84 -16.14
N GLY A 34 -1.33 13.84 -15.31
CA GLY A 34 -1.78 15.19 -15.72
C GLY A 34 -0.74 16.29 -15.51
N GLY A 35 0.56 15.96 -15.65
CA GLY A 35 1.66 16.91 -15.50
C GLY A 35 2.67 16.78 -16.63
N GLY A 36 2.51 17.60 -17.67
CA GLY A 36 3.59 17.87 -18.62
C GLY A 36 4.83 18.43 -17.90
N LYS A 37 5.99 17.81 -18.18
CA LYS A 37 7.37 18.19 -17.84
C LYS A 37 7.57 19.36 -16.85
N THR A 38 8.10 19.04 -15.67
CA THR A 38 9.31 19.71 -15.17
C THR A 38 10.24 18.68 -14.53
N SER A 39 11.51 18.77 -14.89
CA SER A 39 12.60 18.00 -14.32
C SER A 39 12.94 18.59 -12.95
N SER A 40 12.96 17.75 -11.91
CA SER A 40 14.02 17.84 -10.92
C SER A 40 14.28 16.44 -10.36
N ALA A 41 15.34 15.86 -10.89
CA ALA A 41 16.05 14.79 -10.24
C ALA A 41 16.64 15.33 -8.93
N HIS A 42 16.08 14.90 -7.80
CA HIS A 42 16.88 14.60 -6.62
C HIS A 42 16.71 13.11 -6.34
N THR A 43 17.41 12.30 -7.13
CA THR A 43 17.88 11.00 -6.67
C THR A 43 19.23 11.26 -6.01
N ALA A 44 19.31 11.24 -4.69
CA ALA A 44 20.54 10.93 -3.98
C ALA A 44 20.29 10.68 -2.50
N CYS A 45 20.58 9.44 -2.10
CA CYS A 45 21.41 9.13 -0.95
C CYS A 45 20.86 9.47 0.45
N CYS A 46 20.40 8.43 1.13
CA CYS A 46 20.83 8.13 2.50
C CYS A 46 20.84 6.61 2.71
N CYS A 47 21.80 5.94 2.05
CA CYS A 47 22.45 4.81 2.67
C CYS A 47 23.41 5.37 3.72
N ARG A 48 23.09 5.22 5.01
CA ARG A 48 24.08 5.18 6.09
C ARG A 48 23.87 3.90 6.89
N GLY A 49 24.76 2.94 6.62
CA GLY A 49 25.44 2.15 7.66
C GLY A 49 24.69 0.95 8.28
N PRO A 50 25.22 -0.27 8.15
CA PRO A 50 24.88 -1.41 8.99
C PRO A 50 25.69 -1.42 10.30
N VAL A 51 25.42 -2.39 11.17
CA VAL A 51 26.18 -2.86 12.37
C VAL A 51 25.89 -2.22 13.74
N ARG A 52 24.91 -2.81 14.46
CA ARG A 52 25.00 -3.36 15.82
C ARG A 52 23.60 -3.56 16.40
N PHE A 53 23.00 -4.69 16.08
CA PHE A 53 21.81 -5.20 16.79
C PHE A 53 21.83 -6.74 16.79
N LEU A 54 23.04 -7.29 16.82
CA LEU A 54 23.30 -8.72 16.74
C LEU A 54 23.95 -9.18 18.04
N GLU A 55 23.27 -8.92 19.15
CA GLU A 55 23.54 -9.59 20.41
C GLU A 55 22.20 -9.61 21.14
N TRP A 56 21.75 -10.81 21.53
CA TRP A 56 20.41 -11.14 22.06
C TRP A 56 19.34 -11.48 21.03
N VAL A 57 19.42 -12.69 20.45
CA VAL A 57 18.24 -13.33 19.83
C VAL A 57 18.03 -14.72 20.45
N PRO A 58 16.98 -14.94 21.26
CA PRO A 58 16.61 -16.24 21.78
C PRO A 58 16.05 -17.13 20.66
N ILE A 59 16.07 -18.46 20.82
CA ILE A 59 15.67 -19.47 19.82
C ILE A 59 14.24 -19.28 19.27
N GLU A 60 13.36 -18.60 20.01
CA GLU A 60 12.01 -18.19 19.58
C GLU A 60 12.02 -17.06 18.53
N GLY A 61 13.08 -16.24 18.52
CA GLY A 61 13.34 -15.20 17.53
C GLY A 61 13.82 -15.77 16.19
N LEU A 62 14.55 -16.88 16.18
CA LEU A 62 14.98 -17.55 14.94
C LEU A 62 13.80 -18.09 14.13
N CYS A 63 12.82 -18.71 14.79
CA CYS A 63 11.59 -19.17 14.14
C CYS A 63 10.76 -17.99 13.59
N LYS A 64 10.70 -16.87 14.31
CA LYS A 64 10.04 -15.63 13.84
C LYS A 64 10.81 -14.99 12.68
N ILE A 65 12.14 -14.96 12.72
CA ILE A 65 12.99 -14.44 11.64
C ILE A 65 12.85 -15.30 10.39
N MET A 66 12.82 -16.64 10.49
CA MET A 66 12.63 -17.51 9.32
C MET A 66 11.28 -17.31 8.62
N PHE A 67 10.18 -17.21 9.39
CA PHE A 67 8.85 -16.94 8.83
C PHE A 67 8.76 -15.55 8.20
N THR A 68 9.42 -14.56 8.82
CA THR A 68 9.48 -13.20 8.27
C THR A 68 10.40 -13.14 7.05
N CYS A 69 11.51 -13.86 7.03
CA CYS A 69 12.43 -13.95 5.89
C CYS A 69 11.74 -14.57 4.66
N ALA A 70 10.94 -15.62 4.82
CA ALA A 70 10.17 -16.21 3.72
C ALA A 70 9.16 -15.23 3.09
N ALA A 71 8.64 -14.27 3.87
CA ALA A 71 7.75 -13.21 3.39
C ALA A 71 8.50 -11.96 2.86
N ILE A 72 9.67 -11.66 3.43
CA ILE A 72 10.53 -10.54 3.04
C ILE A 72 11.21 -10.84 1.71
N VAL A 73 11.67 -12.08 1.47
CA VAL A 73 12.40 -12.45 0.24
C VAL A 73 11.60 -12.15 -1.04
N PRO A 74 10.32 -12.52 -1.17
CA PRO A 74 9.48 -12.13 -2.31
C PRO A 74 9.35 -10.61 -2.44
N THR A 75 9.16 -9.90 -1.33
CA THR A 75 9.02 -8.44 -1.31
C THR A 75 10.30 -7.74 -1.75
N VAL A 76 11.45 -8.22 -1.30
CA VAL A 76 12.79 -7.73 -1.67
C VAL A 76 13.09 -8.05 -3.12
N ALA A 77 12.75 -9.24 -3.60
CA ALA A 77 12.89 -9.62 -5.01
C ALA A 77 12.06 -8.70 -5.92
N VAL A 78 10.79 -8.45 -5.59
CA VAL A 78 9.94 -7.50 -6.34
C VAL A 78 10.51 -6.09 -6.31
N THR A 79 11.09 -5.66 -5.19
CA THR A 79 11.76 -4.35 -5.09
C THR A 79 13.03 -4.30 -5.95
N GLY A 80 13.81 -5.39 -6.02
CA GLY A 80 14.96 -5.50 -6.92
C GLY A 80 14.54 -5.45 -8.40
N LEU A 81 13.47 -6.17 -8.76
CA LEU A 81 12.90 -6.11 -10.11
C LEU A 81 12.35 -4.71 -10.44
N GLU A 82 11.76 -4.02 -9.47
CA GLU A 82 11.32 -2.63 -9.61
C GLU A 82 12.51 -1.71 -9.94
N THR A 83 13.66 -1.90 -9.28
CA THR A 83 14.87 -1.12 -9.58
C THR A 83 15.45 -1.39 -10.97
N TRP A 84 15.28 -2.59 -11.52
CA TRP A 84 15.73 -2.94 -12.88
C TRP A 84 14.73 -2.53 -13.97
N LYS A 85 13.43 -2.49 -13.68
CA LYS A 85 12.37 -2.09 -14.63
C LYS A 85 11.39 -1.08 -13.99
N PRO A 86 11.85 0.14 -13.67
CA PRO A 86 11.07 1.15 -12.92
C PRO A 86 9.87 1.71 -13.68
N ARG A 87 9.70 1.33 -14.95
CA ARG A 87 8.62 1.82 -15.81
C ARG A 87 7.33 1.00 -15.72
N THR A 88 7.35 -0.10 -14.96
CA THR A 88 6.21 -1.01 -14.87
C THR A 88 5.37 -0.71 -13.63
N VAL A 89 4.07 -0.55 -13.84
CA VAL A 89 3.09 -0.22 -12.79
C VAL A 89 2.73 -1.44 -11.93
N TYR A 90 2.91 -2.65 -12.48
CA TYR A 90 2.50 -3.89 -11.84
C TYR A 90 3.40 -4.29 -10.67
N LEU A 91 4.70 -3.97 -10.70
CA LEU A 91 5.65 -4.37 -9.65
C LEU A 91 5.39 -3.69 -8.30
N PRO A 92 5.13 -2.36 -8.23
CA PRO A 92 4.85 -1.72 -6.95
C PRO A 92 3.47 -2.08 -6.39
N MET A 93 2.50 -2.35 -7.27
CA MET A 93 1.18 -2.85 -6.87
C MET A 93 1.27 -4.28 -6.31
N LEU A 94 2.05 -5.15 -6.96
CA LEU A 94 2.32 -6.50 -6.48
C LEU A 94 3.00 -6.48 -5.12
N ARG A 95 4.01 -5.62 -4.93
CA ARG A 95 4.68 -5.43 -3.63
C ARG A 95 3.68 -5.05 -2.54
N ALA A 96 2.82 -4.07 -2.80
CA ALA A 96 1.82 -3.64 -1.82
C ALA A 96 0.81 -4.75 -1.52
N ALA A 97 0.40 -5.53 -2.53
CA ALA A 97 -0.50 -6.68 -2.35
C ALA A 97 0.13 -7.78 -1.49
N LEU A 98 1.42 -8.10 -1.70
CA LEU A 98 2.15 -9.08 -0.89
C LEU A 98 2.29 -8.64 0.58
N VAL A 99 2.51 -7.35 0.84
CA VAL A 99 2.58 -6.80 2.21
C VAL A 99 1.21 -6.86 2.90
N LEU A 100 0.13 -6.54 2.18
CA LEU A 100 -1.23 -6.67 2.72
C LEU A 100 -1.59 -8.13 3.00
N LEU A 101 -1.23 -9.05 2.09
CA LEU A 101 -1.45 -10.49 2.27
C LEU A 101 -0.74 -11.01 3.50
N GLN A 102 0.48 -10.55 3.77
CA GLN A 102 1.20 -10.89 4.99
C GLN A 102 0.45 -10.38 6.25
N GLY A 103 -0.02 -9.13 6.22
CA GLY A 103 -0.72 -8.52 7.34
C GLY A 103 -2.06 -9.20 7.66
N THR A 104 -2.90 -9.41 6.64
CA THR A 104 -4.21 -10.05 6.83
C THR A 104 -4.08 -11.52 7.21
N TRP A 105 -3.08 -12.21 6.67
CA TRP A 105 -2.82 -13.61 7.01
C TRP A 105 -2.38 -13.79 8.46
N LEU A 106 -1.47 -12.94 8.97
CA LEU A 106 -1.09 -12.98 10.38
C LEU A 106 -2.28 -12.73 11.30
N TRP A 107 -3.22 -11.88 10.87
CA TRP A 107 -4.47 -11.64 11.57
C TRP A 107 -5.38 -12.87 11.57
N GLN A 108 -5.55 -13.53 10.41
CA GLN A 108 -6.31 -14.77 10.27
C GLN A 108 -5.74 -15.89 11.16
N VAL A 109 -4.42 -16.09 11.14
CA VAL A 109 -3.73 -17.08 11.99
C VAL A 109 -3.86 -16.71 13.47
N GLY A 110 -3.80 -15.42 13.81
CA GLY A 110 -4.03 -14.93 15.16
C GLY A 110 -5.41 -15.33 15.71
N PHE A 111 -6.46 -15.22 14.89
CA PHE A 111 -7.80 -15.66 15.26
C PHE A 111 -7.97 -17.17 15.34
N ILE A 112 -7.28 -17.92 14.47
CA ILE A 112 -7.28 -19.39 14.50
C ILE A 112 -6.63 -19.88 15.82
N LEU A 113 -5.53 -19.26 16.23
CA LEU A 113 -4.78 -19.66 17.43
C LEU A 113 -5.39 -19.13 18.73
N TYR A 114 -6.04 -17.97 18.68
CA TYR A 114 -6.60 -17.28 19.84
C TYR A 114 -8.02 -16.80 19.50
N PRO A 115 -9.02 -17.68 19.56
CA PRO A 115 -10.39 -17.32 19.26
C PRO A 115 -10.87 -16.21 20.21
N PRO A 116 -11.38 -15.08 19.70
CA PRO A 116 -11.82 -13.97 20.54
C PRO A 116 -13.15 -14.23 21.26
N PHE A 117 -13.87 -15.29 20.85
CA PHE A 117 -15.18 -15.67 21.40
C PHE A 117 -15.08 -16.99 22.18
N PRO A 118 -15.59 -17.04 23.41
CA PRO A 118 -15.57 -18.27 24.21
C PRO A 118 -16.46 -19.35 23.57
N GLY A 119 -15.96 -20.59 23.50
CA GLY A 119 -16.71 -21.77 23.03
C GLY A 119 -16.46 -22.21 21.59
N HIS A 120 -15.63 -21.49 20.81
CA HIS A 120 -15.20 -21.89 19.46
C HIS A 120 -13.71 -22.21 19.44
N GLU A 121 -13.31 -23.28 20.12
CA GLU A 121 -11.91 -23.74 20.08
C GLU A 121 -11.62 -24.39 18.73
N TRP A 122 -10.59 -23.88 18.05
CA TRP A 122 -10.21 -24.35 16.73
C TRP A 122 -9.45 -25.68 16.82
N ASN A 123 -10.12 -26.79 16.50
CA ASN A 123 -9.46 -28.08 16.46
C ASN A 123 -8.63 -28.25 15.17
N LEU A 124 -7.30 -28.32 15.31
CA LEU A 124 -6.34 -28.50 14.21
C LEU A 124 -6.37 -29.92 13.60
N GLU A 125 -6.88 -30.91 14.33
CA GLU A 125 -7.00 -32.28 13.87
C GLU A 125 -8.27 -32.50 13.03
N ASN A 126 -9.22 -31.57 13.09
CA ASN A 126 -10.41 -31.62 12.26
C ASN A 126 -10.07 -31.22 10.82
N GLN A 127 -10.32 -32.12 9.87
CA GLN A 127 -10.08 -31.88 8.45
C GLN A 127 -10.90 -30.70 7.91
N GLU A 128 -12.13 -30.52 8.39
CA GLU A 128 -13.00 -29.41 7.96
C GLU A 128 -12.38 -28.04 8.27
N ASN A 129 -11.84 -27.90 9.49
CA ASN A 129 -11.13 -26.70 9.92
C ASN A 129 -9.91 -26.45 9.03
N MET A 130 -9.09 -27.46 8.78
CA MET A 130 -7.90 -27.29 7.93
C MET A 130 -8.25 -26.96 6.47
N MET A 131 -9.35 -27.48 5.93
CA MET A 131 -9.86 -27.12 4.60
C MET A 131 -10.38 -25.67 4.56
N PHE A 132 -10.98 -25.18 5.64
CA PHE A 132 -11.38 -23.77 5.74
C PHE A 132 -10.16 -22.83 5.67
N VAL A 133 -9.03 -23.19 6.28
CA VAL A 133 -7.82 -22.37 6.27
C VAL A 133 -7.30 -22.08 4.86
N SER A 134 -7.22 -23.11 4.01
CA SER A 134 -6.75 -22.94 2.63
C SER A 134 -7.75 -22.16 1.76
N MET A 135 -9.05 -22.40 1.95
CA MET A 135 -10.11 -21.62 1.28
C MET A 135 -10.08 -20.14 1.69
N ALA A 136 -9.94 -19.86 2.99
CA ALA A 136 -9.81 -18.51 3.50
C ALA A 136 -8.58 -17.80 2.91
N PHE A 137 -7.44 -18.49 2.78
CA PHE A 137 -6.24 -17.93 2.17
C PHE A 137 -6.48 -17.50 0.71
N CYS A 138 -7.16 -18.31 -0.08
CA CYS A 138 -7.54 -17.97 -1.46
C CYS A 138 -8.45 -16.73 -1.51
N TRP A 139 -9.44 -16.64 -0.61
CA TRP A 139 -10.31 -15.47 -0.50
C TRP A 139 -9.58 -14.21 -0.05
N HIS A 140 -8.56 -14.32 0.80
CA HIS A 140 -7.68 -13.20 1.17
C HIS A 140 -6.95 -12.63 -0.04
N ILE A 141 -6.34 -13.49 -0.88
CA ILE A 141 -5.67 -13.05 -2.12
C ILE A 141 -6.64 -12.30 -3.03
N LEU A 142 -7.82 -12.88 -3.28
CA LEU A 142 -8.85 -12.27 -4.12
C LEU A 142 -9.33 -10.94 -3.54
N GLY A 143 -9.61 -10.89 -2.24
CA GLY A 143 -10.07 -9.69 -1.54
C GLY A 143 -9.04 -8.55 -1.59
N ILE A 144 -7.76 -8.86 -1.42
CA ILE A 144 -6.67 -7.86 -1.51
C ILE A 144 -6.56 -7.31 -2.94
N LEU A 145 -6.63 -8.17 -3.95
CA LEU A 145 -6.61 -7.72 -5.34
C LEU A 145 -7.80 -6.79 -5.66
N LEU A 146 -9.00 -7.15 -5.21
CA LEU A 146 -10.19 -6.31 -5.38
C LEU A 146 -10.07 -4.98 -4.62
N PHE A 147 -9.59 -5.01 -3.38
CA PHE A 147 -9.34 -3.80 -2.59
C PHE A 147 -8.36 -2.87 -3.30
N MET A 148 -7.27 -3.39 -3.86
CA MET A 148 -6.31 -2.62 -4.65
C MET A 148 -6.95 -1.98 -5.88
N CYS A 149 -7.80 -2.73 -6.59
CA CYS A 149 -8.53 -2.20 -7.75
C CYS A 149 -9.46 -1.04 -7.36
N VAL A 150 -10.18 -1.18 -6.24
CA VAL A 150 -11.08 -0.14 -5.72
C VAL A 150 -10.29 1.11 -5.33
N VAL A 151 -9.22 0.97 -4.54
CA VAL A 151 -8.38 2.11 -4.13
C VAL A 151 -7.77 2.80 -5.35
N TYR A 152 -7.26 2.04 -6.31
CA TYR A 152 -6.71 2.60 -7.54
C TYR A 152 -7.77 3.38 -8.33
N THR A 153 -8.97 2.83 -8.46
CA THR A 153 -10.09 3.48 -9.16
C THR A 153 -10.49 4.77 -8.46
N ILE A 154 -10.65 4.76 -7.14
CA ILE A 154 -11.02 5.94 -6.35
C ILE A 154 -9.96 7.04 -6.53
N VAL A 155 -8.68 6.71 -6.40
CA VAL A 155 -7.60 7.71 -6.54
C VAL A 155 -7.54 8.26 -7.96
N TYR A 156 -7.72 7.40 -8.97
CA TYR A 156 -7.79 7.84 -10.36
C TYR A 156 -8.96 8.81 -10.61
N ARG A 157 -10.15 8.51 -10.06
CA ARG A 157 -11.33 9.38 -10.16
C ARG A 157 -11.14 10.72 -9.48
N ILE A 158 -10.58 10.73 -8.26
CA ILE A 158 -10.25 11.96 -7.52
C ILE A 158 -9.24 12.80 -8.31
N TYR A 159 -8.25 12.15 -8.90
CA TYR A 159 -7.26 12.84 -9.71
C TYR A 159 -7.87 13.50 -10.93
N GLN A 160 -8.68 12.76 -11.70
CA GLN A 160 -9.37 13.26 -12.87
C GLN A 160 -10.27 14.46 -12.52
N ALA A 161 -11.07 14.35 -11.45
CA ALA A 161 -11.93 15.44 -11.00
C ALA A 161 -11.13 16.70 -10.61
N LYS A 162 -9.93 16.53 -10.04
CA LYS A 162 -9.05 17.66 -9.69
C LYS A 162 -8.47 18.34 -10.93
N GLU A 163 -8.12 17.57 -11.95
CA GLU A 163 -7.60 18.11 -13.22
C GLU A 163 -8.68 18.91 -13.96
N GLU A 164 -9.90 18.37 -14.05
CA GLU A 164 -11.06 19.06 -14.64
C GLU A 164 -11.36 20.38 -13.91
N HIS A 165 -11.42 20.36 -12.57
CA HIS A 165 -11.65 21.57 -11.78
C HIS A 165 -10.52 22.60 -11.90
N GLY A 166 -9.27 22.15 -12.01
CA GLY A 166 -8.10 23.00 -12.26
C GLY A 166 -8.16 23.69 -13.62
N GLY A 167 -8.57 22.95 -14.67
CA GLY A 167 -8.78 23.48 -16.01
C GLY A 167 -9.86 24.56 -16.05
N THR A 168 -11.05 24.28 -15.49
CA THR A 168 -12.15 25.25 -15.45
C THR A 168 -11.79 26.54 -14.72
N LYS A 169 -11.03 26.45 -13.62
CA LYS A 169 -10.58 27.64 -12.87
C LYS A 169 -9.61 28.50 -13.69
N LEU A 170 -8.73 27.87 -14.48
CA LEU A 170 -7.80 28.58 -15.35
C LEU A 170 -8.53 29.29 -16.49
N GLU A 171 -9.49 28.62 -17.13
CA GLU A 171 -10.32 29.21 -18.20
C GLU A 171 -11.15 30.39 -17.70
N LEU A 172 -11.79 30.27 -16.53
CA LEU A 172 -12.57 31.35 -15.92
C LEU A 172 -11.70 32.56 -15.57
N GLY A 173 -10.47 32.33 -15.08
CA GLY A 173 -9.51 33.39 -14.79
C GLY A 173 -9.08 34.15 -16.05
N MET A 174 -8.80 33.43 -17.14
CA MET A 174 -8.45 34.06 -18.43
C MET A 174 -9.63 34.88 -18.99
N LEU A 175 -10.85 34.36 -18.93
CA LEU A 175 -12.05 35.08 -19.36
C LEU A 175 -12.28 36.36 -18.55
N PHE A 176 -12.14 36.29 -17.22
CA PHE A 176 -12.32 37.45 -16.37
C PHE A 176 -11.28 38.54 -16.66
N SER A 177 -10.01 38.15 -16.87
CA SER A 177 -8.97 39.13 -17.26
C SER A 177 -9.26 39.80 -18.61
N HIS A 178 -9.80 39.06 -19.58
CA HIS A 178 -10.17 39.61 -20.88
C HIS A 178 -11.35 40.60 -20.76
N MET A 179 -12.37 40.25 -19.98
CA MET A 179 -13.53 41.13 -19.72
C MET A 179 -13.13 42.45 -19.06
N LEU A 180 -12.22 42.39 -18.07
CA LEU A 180 -11.70 43.59 -17.41
C LEU A 180 -10.91 44.49 -18.38
N GLN A 181 -10.13 43.89 -19.27
CA GLN A 181 -9.39 44.63 -20.30
C GLN A 181 -10.35 45.36 -21.25
N THR A 182 -11.38 44.66 -21.77
CA THR A 182 -12.35 45.25 -22.68
C THR A 182 -13.15 46.41 -22.07
N HIS A 183 -13.43 46.35 -20.76
CA HIS A 183 -14.14 47.43 -20.08
C HIS A 183 -13.22 48.65 -19.87
N SER A 184 -11.96 48.42 -19.50
CA SER A 184 -10.99 49.50 -19.36
C SER A 184 -10.72 50.22 -20.67
N ASP A 185 -10.72 49.51 -21.80
CA ASP A 185 -10.52 50.11 -23.12
C ASP A 185 -11.75 50.93 -23.54
N SER A 186 -12.97 50.48 -23.22
CA SER A 186 -14.20 51.22 -23.54
C SER A 186 -14.41 52.50 -22.72
N ASP A 187 -13.78 52.64 -21.56
CA ASP A 187 -13.87 53.85 -20.73
C ASP A 187 -12.89 54.96 -21.18
N LEU A 188 -11.96 54.66 -22.10
CA LEU A 188 -10.93 55.57 -22.61
C LEU A 188 -11.29 56.23 -23.96
N ASP A 189 -12.35 55.78 -24.63
CA ASP A 189 -12.92 56.34 -25.88
C ASP A 189 -14.15 57.23 -25.61
#